data_AF-A0A7C1VU73-F1
#
_entry.id   AF-A0A7C1VU73-F1
#
_cell.length_a   1.000
_cell.length_b   1.000
_cell.length_c   1.000
_cell.angle_alpha   90.00
_cell.angle_beta   90.00
_cell.angle_gamma   90.00
#
_symmetry.space_group_name_H-M   'P 1'
#
loop_
_entity.id
_entity.type
_entity.pdbx_description
1 polymer ?
#
loop_
_entity_poly.entity_id
_entity_poly.type
_entity_poly.pdbx_seq_one_letter_code
_entity_poly.pdbx_strand_id
1 'polypeptide(L)'
;MQPEFAFKCTECLVWDNQMKKLFVAATRQDDGKSTLCLGLLQALRRRIPRVGFMKPVGQRYVKRDGYEIDEDVVLMKEVCQMEDNLADMNPIVVKRGFTEEYIERGDR
;
A
#
# COMPACT_ATOMS: atom_id res chain seq x y z
N MET A 1 -16.53 -13.87 -19.29
CA MET A 1 -16.09 -12.57 -19.83
C MET A 1 -15.50 -11.81 -18.66
N GLN A 2 -14.17 -11.73 -18.60
CA GLN A 2 -13.38 -10.96 -17.62
C GLN A 2 -13.75 -9.46 -17.71
N PRO A 3 -13.44 -8.67 -16.67
CA PRO A 3 -12.18 -7.96 -16.77
C PRO A 3 -11.30 -8.18 -15.54
N GLU A 4 -10.10 -8.68 -15.83
CA GLU A 4 -8.95 -8.70 -14.95
C GLU A 4 -8.45 -7.26 -14.79
N PHE A 5 -8.56 -6.70 -13.60
CA PHE A 5 -7.79 -5.50 -13.24
C PHE A 5 -6.34 -5.91 -12.96
N ALA A 6 -5.60 -6.17 -14.05
CA ALA A 6 -4.15 -6.33 -14.01
C ALA A 6 -3.51 -4.93 -13.94
N PHE A 7 -3.22 -4.45 -12.74
CA PHE A 7 -2.31 -3.33 -12.52
C PHE A 7 -0.91 -3.75 -12.98
N LYS A 8 -0.50 -3.26 -14.15
CA LYS A 8 0.76 -3.62 -14.80
C LYS A 8 1.86 -2.65 -14.35
N CYS A 9 2.44 -2.90 -13.18
CA CYS A 9 3.68 -2.25 -12.74
C CYS A 9 4.86 -2.91 -13.47
N THR A 10 5.53 -2.19 -14.36
CA THR A 10 6.48 -2.72 -15.36
C THR A 10 7.83 -3.21 -14.81
N GLU A 11 8.10 -3.07 -13.51
CA GLU A 11 9.34 -3.54 -12.88
C GLU A 11 9.14 -4.65 -11.83
N CYS A 12 7.88 -5.00 -11.50
CA CYS A 12 7.53 -6.04 -10.52
C CYS A 12 6.94 -7.32 -11.17
N LEU A 13 7.11 -7.52 -12.48
CA LEU A 13 6.44 -8.56 -13.29
C LEU A 13 6.97 -10.00 -13.13
N VAL A 14 7.50 -10.36 -11.97
CA VAL A 14 7.57 -11.77 -11.59
C VAL A 14 6.89 -11.90 -10.24
N TRP A 15 5.68 -12.45 -10.23
CA TRP A 15 5.16 -13.14 -9.05
C TRP A 15 6.05 -14.35 -8.82
N ASP A 16 7.23 -14.10 -8.25
CA ASP A 16 8.14 -15.15 -7.87
C ASP A 16 7.47 -15.90 -6.71
N ASN A 17 7.17 -17.18 -6.93
CA ASN A 17 6.59 -18.04 -5.91
C ASN A 17 7.56 -18.23 -4.72
N GLN A 18 8.81 -17.73 -4.82
CA GLN A 18 9.78 -17.64 -3.72
C GLN A 18 9.65 -16.36 -2.87
N MET A 19 8.97 -15.31 -3.34
CA MET A 19 8.84 -14.05 -2.58
C MET A 19 8.00 -14.29 -1.32
N LYS A 20 8.63 -14.10 -0.16
CA LYS A 20 7.94 -14.23 1.14
C LYS A 20 7.09 -12.99 1.39
N LYS A 21 5.82 -13.21 1.73
CA LYS A 21 4.83 -12.15 1.99
C LYS A 21 4.42 -12.19 3.46
N LEU A 22 4.47 -11.06 4.13
CA LEU A 22 4.02 -10.88 5.50
C LEU A 22 2.82 -9.93 5.51
N PHE A 23 1.66 -10.44 5.89
CA PHE A 23 0.44 -9.64 6.02
C PHE A 23 0.26 -9.25 7.48
N VAL A 24 0.14 -7.95 7.73
CA VAL A 24 -0.12 -7.39 9.06
C VAL A 24 -1.54 -6.87 9.11
N ALA A 25 -2.36 -7.47 9.95
CA ALA A 25 -3.74 -7.07 10.22
C ALA A 25 -3.93 -6.80 11.71
N ALA A 26 -4.97 -6.04 12.06
CA ALA A 26 -5.41 -5.86 13.44
C ALA A 26 -6.93 -5.79 13.50
N THR A 27 -7.46 -6.00 14.70
CA THR A 27 -8.89 -6.07 14.96
C THR A 27 -9.53 -4.69 15.13
N ARG A 28 -8.75 -3.63 15.42
CA ARG A 28 -9.24 -2.25 15.46
C ARG A 28 -8.33 -1.29 14.70
N GLN A 29 -8.87 -0.12 14.41
CA GLN A 29 -8.11 1.02 13.90
C GLN A 29 -7.16 1.54 14.99
N ASP A 30 -6.00 2.06 14.59
CA ASP A 30 -4.99 2.65 15.50
C ASP A 30 -4.37 1.70 16.56
N ASP A 31 -4.52 0.38 16.41
CA ASP A 31 -3.87 -0.66 17.24
C ASP A 31 -2.34 -0.82 17.03
N GLY A 32 -1.64 0.22 16.58
CA GLY A 32 -0.17 0.19 16.45
C GLY A 32 0.40 -0.60 15.27
N LYS A 33 -0.44 -0.98 14.29
CA LYS A 33 0.00 -1.64 13.04
C LYS A 33 1.10 -0.86 12.32
N SER A 34 0.95 0.45 12.19
CA SER A 34 1.94 1.31 11.54
C SER A 34 3.28 1.26 12.27
N THR A 35 3.28 1.38 13.59
CA THR A 35 4.49 1.27 14.42
C THR A 35 5.15 -0.11 14.29
N LEU A 36 4.36 -1.18 14.30
CA LEU A 36 4.86 -2.55 14.11
C LEU A 36 5.49 -2.73 12.72
N CYS A 37 4.80 -2.31 11.67
CA CYS A 37 5.31 -2.36 10.30
C CYS A 37 6.61 -1.56 10.15
N LEU A 38 6.72 -0.39 10.78
CA LEU A 38 7.92 0.44 10.74
C LEU A 38 9.12 -0.28 11.35
N GLY A 39 8.93 -0.85 12.55
CA GLY A 39 9.97 -1.61 13.24
C GLY A 39 10.36 -2.88 12.47
N LEU A 40 9.37 -3.62 11.94
CA LEU A 40 9.62 -4.80 11.11
C LEU A 40 10.39 -4.45 9.85
N LEU A 41 9.97 -3.41 9.12
CA LEU A 41 10.63 -2.98 7.89
C LEU A 41 12.08 -2.59 8.14
N GLN A 42 12.35 -1.78 9.18
CA GLN A 42 13.73 -1.43 9.56
C GLN A 42 14.57 -2.66 9.93
N ALA A 43 14.01 -3.60 10.69
CA ALA A 43 14.72 -4.80 11.11
C ALA A 43 15.01 -5.75 9.94
N LEU A 44 14.03 -5.95 9.05
CA LEU A 44 14.14 -6.82 7.89
C LEU A 44 15.13 -6.27 6.86
N ARG A 45 15.12 -4.95 6.61
CA ARG A 45 16.09 -4.32 5.68
C ARG A 45 17.56 -4.51 6.09
N ARG A 46 17.83 -4.72 7.37
CA ARG A 46 19.20 -5.02 7.86
C ARG A 46 19.65 -6.47 7.60
N ARG A 47 18.70 -7.37 7.29
CA ARG A 47 18.94 -8.82 7.20
C ARG A 47 18.61 -9.41 5.83
N ILE A 48 17.69 -8.79 5.10
CA ILE A 48 17.17 -9.28 3.83
C ILE A 48 17.54 -8.25 2.75
N PRO A 49 18.20 -8.68 1.66
CA PRO A 49 18.68 -7.76 0.61
C PRO A 49 17.58 -6.95 -0.10
N ARG A 50 16.36 -7.49 -0.19
CA ARG A 50 15.23 -6.85 -0.87
C ARG A 50 13.98 -6.96 -0.01
N VAL A 51 13.48 -5.83 0.47
CA VAL A 51 12.26 -5.73 1.27
C VAL A 51 11.44 -4.57 0.75
N GLY A 52 10.20 -4.85 0.36
CA GLY A 52 9.21 -3.85 -0.02
C GLY A 52 8.14 -3.66 1.05
N PHE A 53 7.38 -2.58 0.92
CA PHE A 53 6.21 -2.28 1.73
C PHE A 53 5.09 -1.82 0.82
N MET A 54 3.88 -2.33 1.05
CA MET A 54 2.69 -1.95 0.31
C MET A 54 1.53 -1.83 1.28
N LYS A 55 0.75 -0.76 1.12
CA LYS A 55 -0.58 -0.61 1.69
C LYS A 55 -1.58 -0.57 0.54
N PRO A 56 -2.19 -1.72 0.18
CA PRO A 56 -2.93 -1.86 -1.07
C PRO A 56 -4.14 -0.94 -1.12
N VAL A 57 -4.82 -0.76 0.02
CA VAL A 57 -5.99 0.10 0.16
C VAL A 57 -5.68 1.13 1.25
N GLY A 58 -5.53 2.39 0.84
CA GLY A 58 -5.42 3.51 1.77
C GLY A 58 -6.79 4.08 2.10
N GLN A 59 -6.97 4.60 3.32
CA GLN A 59 -8.23 5.24 3.77
C GLN A 59 -8.03 6.68 4.26
N ARG A 60 -6.83 7.03 4.74
CA ARG A 60 -6.47 8.36 5.26
C ARG A 60 -5.49 9.00 4.30
N TYR A 61 -5.88 10.06 3.61
CA TYR A 61 -5.03 10.66 2.56
C TYR A 61 -4.43 11.98 2.99
N VAL A 62 -3.17 12.16 2.64
CA VAL A 62 -2.52 13.48 2.56
C VAL A 62 -2.31 13.85 1.10
N LYS A 63 -2.41 15.15 0.80
CA LYS A 63 -1.99 15.69 -0.50
C LYS A 63 -0.49 15.96 -0.46
N ARG A 64 0.29 15.15 -1.17
CA ARG A 64 1.75 15.30 -1.33
C ARG A 64 2.10 15.14 -2.82
N ASP A 65 2.86 16.09 -3.36
CA ASP A 65 3.33 16.08 -4.76
C ASP A 65 2.22 15.92 -5.83
N GLY A 66 1.01 16.41 -5.53
CA GLY A 66 -0.15 16.26 -6.42
C GLY A 66 -0.86 14.91 -6.34
N TYR A 67 -0.38 13.99 -5.50
CA TYR A 67 -0.99 12.70 -5.24
C TYR A 67 -1.75 12.69 -3.90
N GLU A 68 -2.84 11.94 -3.87
CA GLU A 68 -3.56 11.58 -2.64
C GLU A 68 -3.03 10.22 -2.19
N ILE A 69 -2.21 10.19 -1.15
CA ILE A 69 -1.49 8.98 -0.71
C ILE A 69 -1.78 8.72 0.76
N ASP A 70 -1.83 7.44 1.14
CA ASP A 70 -1.97 7.04 2.53
C ASP A 70 -0.78 7.49 3.40
N GLU A 71 -1.07 8.08 4.56
CA GLU A 71 -0.07 8.59 5.51
C GLU A 71 0.97 7.53 5.92
N ASP A 72 0.57 6.26 6.07
CA ASP A 72 1.49 5.19 6.43
C ASP A 72 2.54 4.97 5.33
N VAL A 73 2.17 5.14 4.07
CA VAL A 73 3.07 4.93 2.93
C VAL A 73 4.12 6.01 2.87
N VAL A 74 3.72 7.27 3.10
CA VAL A 74 4.64 8.41 3.22
C VAL A 74 5.60 8.16 4.39
N LEU A 75 5.08 7.79 5.56
CA LEU A 75 5.87 7.49 6.76
C LEU A 75 6.93 6.41 6.49
N MET A 76 6.55 5.28 5.89
CA MET A 76 7.48 4.19 5.61
C MET A 76 8.55 4.61 4.59
N LYS A 77 8.16 5.31 3.53
CA LYS A 77 9.09 5.75 2.49
C LYS A 77 10.14 6.70 3.04
N GLU A 78 9.71 7.73 3.78
CA GLU A 78 10.60 8.76 4.31
C GLU A 78 11.51 8.18 5.42
N VAL A 79 10.96 7.47 6.40
CA VAL A 79 11.73 7.00 7.56
C VAL A 79 12.64 5.81 7.20
N CYS A 80 12.19 4.91 6.32
CA CYS A 80 12.99 3.77 5.90
C CYS A 80 13.79 4.02 4.62
N GLN A 81 13.77 5.24 4.06
CA GLN A 81 14.49 5.61 2.83
C GLN A 81 14.21 4.60 1.69
N MET A 82 12.94 4.42 1.36
CA MET A 82 12.53 3.53 0.27
C MET A 82 12.58 4.27 -1.07
N GLU A 83 13.14 3.63 -2.09
CA GLU A 83 13.24 4.19 -3.43
C GLU A 83 11.97 3.89 -4.27
N ASP A 84 11.11 2.97 -3.80
CA ASP A 84 9.90 2.52 -4.49
C ASP A 84 8.93 3.67 -4.82
N ASN A 85 8.25 3.56 -5.96
CA ASN A 85 7.26 4.54 -6.37
C ASN A 85 6.03 4.52 -5.43
N LEU A 86 5.54 5.69 -5.04
CA LEU A 86 4.39 5.84 -4.14
C LEU A 86 3.12 5.19 -4.71
N ALA A 87 2.93 5.22 -6.03
CA ALA A 87 1.81 4.58 -6.69
C ALA A 87 1.83 3.05 -6.56
N ASP A 88 3.01 2.44 -6.51
CA ASP A 88 3.17 0.99 -6.33
C ASP A 88 3.02 0.59 -4.86
N MET A 89 3.44 1.47 -3.95
CA MET A 89 3.25 1.28 -2.52
C MET A 89 1.78 1.46 -2.09
N ASN A 90 1.00 2.27 -2.82
CA ASN A 90 -0.41 2.57 -2.51
C ASN A 90 -1.30 2.59 -3.78
N PRO A 91 -1.57 1.42 -4.39
CA PRO A 91 -2.25 1.34 -5.68
C PRO A 91 -3.72 1.75 -5.64
N ILE A 92 -4.41 1.60 -4.50
CA ILE A 92 -5.83 1.94 -4.36
C ILE A 92 -6.03 2.96 -3.24
N VAL A 93 -6.60 4.10 -3.62
CA VAL A 93 -6.88 5.26 -2.78
C VAL A 93 -8.40 5.49 -2.79
N VAL A 94 -9.08 5.03 -1.73
CA VAL A 94 -10.55 5.07 -1.59
C VAL A 94 -11.08 6.41 -1.05
N LYS A 95 -11.25 7.40 -1.94
CA LYS A 95 -11.70 8.73 -1.53
C LYS A 95 -13.01 8.70 -0.72
N ARG A 96 -13.19 9.69 0.16
CA ARG A 96 -14.48 9.90 0.82
C ARG A 96 -15.57 10.09 -0.24
N GLY A 97 -16.70 9.41 -0.10
CA GLY A 97 -17.74 9.39 -1.11
C GLY A 97 -17.61 8.25 -2.12
N PHE A 98 -16.50 7.50 -2.15
CA PHE A 98 -16.32 6.42 -3.13
C PHE A 98 -17.40 5.34 -3.00
N THR A 99 -17.68 4.90 -1.77
CA THR A 99 -18.72 3.89 -1.52
C THR A 99 -20.11 4.45 -1.78
N GLU A 100 -20.37 5.68 -1.36
CA GLU A 100 -21.64 6.36 -1.60
C GLU A 100 -21.91 6.53 -3.10
N GLU A 101 -20.92 7.01 -3.87
CA GLU A 101 -20.99 7.17 -5.33
C GLU A 101 -21.21 5.83 -6.03
N TYR A 102 -20.54 4.77 -5.59
CA TYR A 102 -20.76 3.42 -6.12
C TYR A 102 -22.20 2.93 -5.87
N ILE A 103 -22.75 3.17 -4.68
CA ILE A 103 -24.14 2.78 -4.36
C ILE A 103 -25.15 3.60 -5.16
N GLU A 104 -24.91 4.91 -5.31
CA GLU A 104 -25.84 5.85 -5.95
C GLU A 104 -25.80 5.80 -7.48
N ARG A 105 -24.62 5.54 -8.07
CA ARG A 105 -24.36 5.70 -9.51
C ARG A 105 -23.67 4.51 -10.15
N GLY A 106 -23.29 3.49 -9.39
CA GLY A 106 -22.70 2.28 -9.96
C GLY A 106 -23.68 1.60 -10.90
N ASP A 107 -23.22 1.29 -12.11
CA ASP A 107 -24.00 0.55 -13.11
C ASP A 107 -24.54 -0.75 -12.49
N ARG A 108 -25.86 -0.94 -12.56
CA ARG A 108 -26.51 -2.23 -12.32
C ARG A 108 -26.60 -3.02 -13.62
#